data_AF-A0A7S0MVF9-F1
#
_entry.id   AF-A0A7S0MVF9-F1
#
_cell.length_a   1.000
_cell.length_b   1.000
_cell.length_c   1.000
_cell.angle_alpha   90.00
_cell.angle_beta   90.00
_cell.angle_gamma   90.00
#
_symmetry.space_group_name_H-M   'P 1'
#
loop_
_entity.id
_entity.type
_entity.pdbx_description
1 polymer ?
#
loop_
_entity_poly.entity_id
_entity_poly.type
_entity_poly.pdbx_seq_one_letter_code
_entity_poly.pdbx_strand_id
1 'polypeptide(L)'
;EVSGYCTTWNNQPNHISQSFQANLGFKKSSKIKSAVGRFSMISAHGADKDEISRETAMRTISKRFPRRIQEAIQQASECTICALDHGVCRVNLQLQIVEFDMKSRPQQAGSEMMHFLNHLGSALVQRGMRINFIFNSVVDMANARRLIREDIEQNVKLNVLGVGAFGHTEDIAILVCPCNEGNENLGRIEAVERLLYSGPPSSLVSRRCRKEYLQRPIIMINPSLEAIHPHSSTHKKVVPMFMSDFETAYYLDPHIMDHHGGRGKHYAGLLKAYPSKDWQLWLRPGNREEFKLIWQRSQRPSEADLSPFLNGEI
;
A
#
# COMPACT_ATOMS: atom_id res chain seq x y z
N GLU A 1 42.38 28.33 -51.44
CA GLU A 1 42.81 28.26 -50.03
C GLU A 1 41.61 27.74 -49.22
N VAL A 2 41.39 26.43 -49.15
CA VAL A 2 42.01 25.38 -48.31
C VAL A 2 41.34 25.27 -46.93
N SER A 3 40.68 24.11 -46.72
CA SER A 3 40.43 23.37 -45.47
C SER A 3 39.51 24.01 -44.42
N GLY A 4 38.42 23.40 -43.90
CA GLY A 4 38.14 21.99 -43.64
C GLY A 4 38.45 21.66 -42.18
N TYR A 5 37.44 21.40 -41.33
CA TYR A 5 37.59 20.62 -40.09
C TYR A 5 36.34 19.80 -39.78
N CYS A 6 36.55 18.49 -39.84
CA CYS A 6 35.71 17.41 -39.39
C CYS A 6 36.23 17.00 -38.00
N THR A 7 35.37 16.89 -36.98
CA THR A 7 35.74 16.34 -35.68
C THR A 7 35.11 14.96 -35.52
N THR A 8 35.94 13.95 -35.69
CA THR A 8 35.61 12.54 -35.44
C THR A 8 35.77 12.21 -33.95
N TRP A 9 34.84 11.38 -33.50
CA TRP A 9 34.82 10.70 -32.20
C TRP A 9 35.94 9.66 -32.12
N ASN A 10 36.69 9.66 -31.00
CA ASN A 10 37.63 8.59 -30.66
C ASN A 10 37.17 7.89 -29.38
N ASN A 11 36.78 6.62 -29.53
CA ASN A 11 36.62 5.65 -28.45
C ASN A 11 37.98 5.02 -28.13
N GLN A 12 38.39 5.03 -26.86
CA GLN A 12 39.39 4.10 -26.34
C GLN A 12 38.81 3.29 -25.17
N PRO A 13 39.00 1.95 -25.14
CA PRO A 13 38.65 1.13 -24.00
C PRO A 13 39.82 1.04 -23.02
N ASN A 14 39.63 1.55 -21.80
CA ASN A 14 40.58 1.32 -20.71
C ASN A 14 40.35 -0.06 -20.08
N HIS A 15 41.28 -0.97 -20.33
CA HIS A 15 41.52 -2.16 -19.52
C HIS A 15 42.14 -1.74 -18.18
N ILE A 16 41.44 -2.01 -17.07
CA ILE A 16 42.06 -2.05 -15.74
C ILE A 16 41.85 -3.45 -15.19
N SER A 17 42.95 -4.19 -15.13
CA SER A 17 43.07 -5.43 -14.37
C SER A 17 43.65 -5.06 -13.00
N GLN A 18 42.92 -5.34 -11.92
CA GLN A 18 43.47 -5.38 -10.58
C GLN A 18 42.99 -6.64 -9.87
N SER A 19 43.95 -7.51 -9.62
CA SER A 19 43.87 -8.69 -8.78
C SER A 19 43.74 -8.29 -7.32
N PHE A 20 42.62 -8.62 -6.70
CA PHE A 20 42.48 -8.65 -5.24
C PHE A 20 42.42 -10.11 -4.79
N GLN A 21 43.54 -10.60 -4.25
CA GLN A 21 43.54 -11.76 -3.36
C GLN A 21 43.27 -11.25 -1.94
N ALA A 22 42.12 -11.61 -1.37
CA ALA A 22 41.85 -11.45 0.05
C ALA A 22 41.43 -12.80 0.63
N ASN A 23 42.33 -13.35 1.45
CA ASN A 23 42.10 -14.47 2.35
C ASN A 23 40.95 -14.12 3.31
N LEU A 24 39.89 -14.94 3.32
CA LEU A 24 38.94 -14.98 4.43
C LEU A 24 38.80 -16.41 4.93
N GLY A 25 39.43 -16.65 6.08
CA GLY A 25 39.30 -17.88 6.84
C GLY A 25 37.88 -18.05 7.36
N PHE A 26 37.29 -19.21 7.05
CA PHE A 26 36.02 -19.65 7.59
C PHE A 26 36.17 -19.95 9.09
N LYS A 27 35.68 -19.06 9.95
CA LYS A 27 35.33 -19.41 11.34
C LYS A 27 33.91 -19.97 11.37
N LYS A 28 33.79 -21.24 11.76
CA LYS A 28 32.52 -21.89 12.14
C LYS A 28 31.89 -21.09 13.29
N SER A 29 30.67 -20.58 13.08
CA SER A 29 29.86 -19.99 14.16
C SER A 29 28.46 -20.60 14.20
N SER A 30 28.19 -21.19 15.36
CA SER A 30 26.94 -21.37 16.10
C SER A 30 25.60 -21.60 15.38
N LYS A 31 24.96 -22.71 15.78
CA LYS A 31 23.56 -23.05 15.54
C LYS A 31 22.65 -21.93 16.05
N ILE A 32 22.07 -21.16 15.14
CA ILE A 32 20.91 -20.32 15.41
C ILE A 32 19.68 -21.24 15.47
N LYS A 33 19.10 -21.42 16.66
CA LYS A 33 17.78 -22.02 16.82
C LYS A 33 16.77 -21.01 16.29
N SER A 34 16.24 -21.24 15.08
CA SER A 34 15.12 -20.46 14.56
C SER A 34 13.86 -20.76 15.38
N ALA A 35 13.36 -19.76 16.10
CA ALA A 35 12.01 -19.75 16.60
C ALA A 35 11.07 -19.58 15.40
N VAL A 36 10.68 -20.69 14.79
CA VAL A 36 9.58 -20.72 13.82
C VAL A 36 8.29 -20.51 14.62
N GLY A 37 7.84 -19.26 14.70
CA GLY A 37 6.51 -18.93 15.18
C GLY A 37 5.50 -19.73 14.37
N ARG A 38 4.72 -20.58 15.05
CA ARG A 38 3.61 -21.33 14.43
C ARG A 38 2.54 -20.31 14.02
N PHE A 39 2.54 -19.90 12.76
CA PHE A 39 1.32 -19.43 12.13
C PHE A 39 0.38 -20.63 12.03
N SER A 40 -0.60 -20.67 12.94
CA SER A 40 -1.75 -21.55 12.84
C SER A 40 -2.54 -21.12 11.59
N MET A 41 -2.28 -21.78 10.47
CA MET A 41 -3.14 -21.66 9.29
C MET A 41 -4.51 -22.20 9.64
N ILE A 42 -5.49 -21.31 9.61
CA ILE A 42 -6.91 -21.57 9.83
C ILE A 42 -7.36 -22.64 8.81
N SER A 43 -7.83 -23.78 9.31
CA SER A 43 -8.27 -24.92 8.51
C SER A 43 -9.60 -24.63 7.80
N ALA A 44 -9.75 -25.13 6.57
CA ALA A 44 -10.89 -24.95 5.66
C ALA A 44 -12.22 -25.66 6.09
N HIS A 45 -12.47 -25.83 7.39
CA HIS A 45 -13.75 -26.35 7.94
C HIS A 45 -14.61 -25.25 8.61
N GLY A 46 -14.37 -23.98 8.26
CA GLY A 46 -14.92 -22.81 8.94
C GLY A 46 -15.97 -21.98 8.20
N ALA A 47 -16.45 -22.40 7.02
CA ALA A 47 -17.27 -21.53 6.16
C ALA A 47 -18.50 -20.90 6.87
N ASP A 48 -19.25 -21.67 7.68
CA ASP A 48 -20.41 -21.15 8.42
C ASP A 48 -20.02 -20.30 9.66
N LYS A 49 -18.86 -20.57 10.28
CA LYS A 49 -18.37 -19.74 11.40
C LYS A 49 -17.83 -18.41 10.92
N ASP A 50 -17.25 -18.38 9.72
CA ASP A 50 -16.71 -17.18 9.09
C ASP A 50 -17.85 -16.21 8.72
N GLU A 51 -19.02 -16.70 8.36
CA GLU A 51 -20.18 -15.87 7.99
C GLU A 51 -20.79 -15.16 9.21
N ILE A 52 -20.97 -15.86 10.34
CA ILE A 52 -21.46 -15.27 11.60
C ILE A 52 -20.46 -14.25 12.16
N SER A 53 -19.15 -14.54 12.06
CA SER A 53 -18.08 -13.63 12.46
C SER A 53 -18.11 -12.35 11.60
N ARG A 54 -18.31 -12.48 10.29
CA ARG A 54 -18.45 -11.35 9.36
C ARG A 54 -19.65 -10.48 9.69
N GLU A 55 -20.80 -11.07 9.98
CA GLU A 55 -22.00 -10.30 10.29
C GLU A 55 -21.86 -9.54 11.61
N THR A 56 -21.16 -10.12 12.58
CA THR A 56 -20.84 -9.46 13.85
C THR A 56 -19.86 -8.31 13.62
N ALA A 57 -18.78 -8.54 12.86
CA ALA A 57 -17.81 -7.50 12.49
C ALA A 57 -18.46 -6.35 11.69
N MET A 58 -19.44 -6.66 10.84
CA MET A 58 -20.26 -5.69 10.09
C MET A 58 -21.07 -4.75 10.99
N ARG A 59 -21.40 -5.17 12.21
CA ARG A 59 -22.14 -4.34 13.17
C ARG A 59 -21.20 -3.42 13.94
N THR A 60 -19.94 -3.81 14.09
CA THR A 60 -18.95 -3.06 14.89
C THR A 60 -18.29 -1.93 14.12
N ILE A 61 -18.03 -2.11 12.81
CA ILE A 61 -17.36 -1.07 12.01
C ILE A 61 -18.36 0.05 11.71
N SER A 62 -17.98 1.27 12.08
CA SER A 62 -18.82 2.46 11.90
C SER A 62 -19.21 2.63 10.43
N LYS A 63 -20.51 2.50 10.13
CA LYS A 63 -21.08 2.74 8.80
C LYS A 63 -21.28 4.23 8.48
N ARG A 64 -20.71 5.13 9.29
CA ARG A 64 -20.92 6.58 9.15
C ARG A 64 -19.80 7.19 8.33
N PHE A 65 -20.16 8.11 7.44
CA PHE A 65 -19.17 8.92 6.75
C PHE A 65 -18.28 9.68 7.75
N PRO A 66 -16.95 9.60 7.65
CA PRO A 66 -16.05 10.25 8.59
C PRO A 66 -16.17 11.77 8.46
N ARG A 67 -16.34 12.46 9.59
CA ARG A 67 -16.46 13.92 9.66
C ARG A 67 -15.11 14.61 9.82
N ARG A 68 -14.12 13.87 10.30
CA ARG A 68 -12.76 14.35 10.59
C ARG A 68 -11.74 13.33 10.11
N ILE A 69 -10.51 13.81 9.90
CA ILE A 69 -9.39 12.97 9.46
C ILE A 69 -9.12 11.83 10.45
N GLN A 70 -9.23 12.09 11.75
CA GLN A 70 -9.00 11.06 12.77
C GLN A 70 -10.03 9.93 12.69
N GLU A 71 -11.28 10.24 12.35
CA GLU A 71 -12.32 9.22 12.13
C GLU A 71 -12.02 8.41 10.86
N ALA A 72 -11.56 9.06 9.79
CA ALA A 72 -11.16 8.38 8.56
C ALA A 72 -9.97 7.43 8.79
N ILE A 73 -8.97 7.87 9.58
CA ILE A 73 -7.80 7.08 9.99
C ILE A 73 -8.24 5.86 10.78
N GLN A 74 -9.12 6.05 11.76
CA GLN A 74 -9.63 4.96 12.59
C GLN A 74 -10.39 3.95 11.74
N GLN A 75 -11.35 4.40 10.93
CA GLN A 75 -12.14 3.53 10.06
C GLN A 75 -11.25 2.78 9.05
N ALA A 76 -10.27 3.45 8.43
CA ALA A 76 -9.35 2.80 7.50
C ALA A 76 -8.53 1.70 8.17
N SER A 77 -8.01 1.95 9.39
CA SER A 77 -7.29 0.95 10.17
C SER A 77 -8.19 -0.22 10.56
N GLU A 78 -9.39 0.03 11.08
CA GLU A 78 -10.35 -1.01 11.45
C GLU A 78 -10.75 -1.88 10.26
N CYS A 79 -11.02 -1.26 9.10
CA CYS A 79 -11.35 -1.97 7.86
C CYS A 79 -10.18 -2.83 7.36
N THR A 80 -8.95 -2.30 7.42
CA THR A 80 -7.73 -3.00 7.03
C THR A 80 -7.53 -4.24 7.88
N ILE A 81 -7.63 -4.06 9.19
CA ILE A 81 -7.47 -5.12 10.17
C ILE A 81 -8.55 -6.20 9.99
N CYS A 82 -9.80 -5.80 9.80
CA CYS A 82 -10.90 -6.71 9.51
C CYS A 82 -10.67 -7.53 8.23
N ALA A 83 -10.15 -6.89 7.17
CA ALA A 83 -9.79 -7.59 5.93
C ALA A 83 -8.68 -8.62 6.16
N LEU A 84 -7.62 -8.26 6.91
CA LEU A 84 -6.54 -9.18 7.27
C LEU A 84 -7.04 -10.36 8.12
N ASP A 85 -7.90 -10.10 9.11
CA ASP A 85 -8.49 -11.12 9.98
C ASP A 85 -9.38 -12.10 9.16
N HIS A 86 -9.96 -11.65 8.03
CA HIS A 86 -10.64 -12.51 7.06
C HIS A 86 -9.71 -13.19 6.03
N GLY A 87 -8.40 -13.09 6.19
CA GLY A 87 -7.40 -13.74 5.32
C GLY A 87 -7.13 -13.01 4.01
N VAL A 88 -7.54 -11.75 3.87
CA VAL A 88 -7.24 -10.94 2.68
C VAL A 88 -5.77 -10.53 2.71
N CYS A 89 -4.94 -11.11 1.83
CA CYS A 89 -3.50 -10.84 1.81
C CYS A 89 -3.08 -9.68 0.89
N ARG A 90 -3.99 -9.11 0.10
CA ARG A 90 -3.72 -8.03 -0.85
C ARG A 90 -4.75 -6.95 -0.61
N VAL A 91 -4.33 -5.92 0.11
CA VAL A 91 -5.22 -4.87 0.60
C VAL A 91 -4.84 -3.55 -0.04
N ASN A 92 -5.83 -2.83 -0.56
CA ASN A 92 -5.69 -1.49 -1.09
C ASN A 92 -6.49 -0.51 -0.22
N LEU A 93 -5.85 0.61 0.12
CA LEU A 93 -6.43 1.74 0.86
C LEU A 93 -6.27 2.99 0.00
N GLN A 94 -7.37 3.69 -0.28
CA GLN A 94 -7.38 4.90 -1.10
C GLN A 94 -8.09 6.03 -0.37
N LEU A 95 -7.32 6.85 0.33
CA LEU A 95 -7.76 8.06 1.02
C LEU A 95 -7.38 9.27 0.15
N GLN A 96 -8.30 9.72 -0.69
CA GLN A 96 -8.19 10.91 -1.55
C GLN A 96 -8.39 12.19 -0.74
N ILE A 97 -7.62 12.34 0.33
CA ILE A 97 -7.63 13.49 1.24
C ILE A 97 -6.37 14.30 0.96
N VAL A 98 -6.49 15.62 0.79
CA VAL A 98 -5.34 16.49 0.46
C VAL A 98 -4.24 16.41 1.51
N GLU A 99 -4.59 16.24 2.78
CA GLU A 99 -3.66 16.09 3.89
C GLU A 99 -2.83 14.80 3.82
N PHE A 100 -3.23 13.83 3.00
CA PHE A 100 -2.51 12.57 2.75
C PHE A 100 -1.62 12.64 1.52
N ASP A 101 -1.70 13.73 0.74
CA ASP A 101 -0.90 13.91 -0.45
C ASP A 101 0.53 14.34 -0.09
N MET A 102 1.44 13.37 -0.11
CA MET A 102 2.85 13.61 0.16
C MET A 102 3.55 14.46 -0.93
N LYS A 103 2.97 14.59 -2.14
CA LYS A 103 3.58 15.37 -3.24
C LYS A 103 3.37 16.87 -3.04
N SER A 104 2.18 17.30 -2.63
CA SER A 104 1.83 18.74 -2.61
C SER A 104 2.39 19.50 -1.42
N ARG A 105 2.67 18.88 -0.26
CA ARG A 105 3.17 19.59 0.93
C ARG A 105 4.19 18.77 1.76
N PRO A 106 5.43 18.59 1.31
CA PRO A 106 6.42 17.75 2.01
C PRO A 106 6.73 18.18 3.45
N GLN A 107 6.48 19.44 3.82
CA GLN A 107 6.72 19.95 5.18
C GLN A 107 5.54 19.79 6.15
N GLN A 108 4.30 19.60 5.66
CA GLN A 108 3.09 19.52 6.50
C GLN A 108 2.24 18.28 6.22
N ALA A 109 2.10 17.83 4.96
CA ALA A 109 1.32 16.63 4.59
C ALA A 109 1.96 15.31 5.04
N GLY A 110 3.13 15.36 5.70
CA GLY A 110 3.68 14.20 6.37
C GLY A 110 2.97 13.85 7.68
N SER A 111 2.34 14.80 8.37
CA SER A 111 1.86 14.54 9.74
C SER A 111 0.68 13.57 9.79
N GLU A 112 -0.33 13.74 8.93
CA GLU A 112 -1.53 12.92 8.95
C GLU A 112 -1.28 11.52 8.38
N MET A 113 -0.51 11.42 7.30
CA MET A 113 -0.05 10.12 6.80
C MET A 113 0.75 9.37 7.88
N MET A 114 1.67 10.05 8.58
CA MET A 114 2.41 9.41 9.67
C MET A 114 1.54 9.05 10.86
N HIS A 115 0.55 9.88 11.21
CA HIS A 115 -0.44 9.54 12.23
C HIS A 115 -1.22 8.28 11.84
N PHE A 116 -1.62 8.16 10.57
CA PHE A 116 -2.25 6.96 10.04
C PHE A 116 -1.33 5.74 10.13
N LEU A 117 -0.07 5.84 9.67
CA LEU A 117 0.89 4.73 9.73
C LEU A 117 1.17 4.28 11.16
N ASN A 118 1.26 5.22 12.10
CA ASN A 118 1.42 4.91 13.52
C ASN A 118 0.18 4.21 14.10
N HIS A 119 -1.02 4.66 13.73
CA HIS A 119 -2.27 4.08 14.19
C HIS A 119 -2.44 2.64 13.66
N LEU A 120 -2.28 2.45 12.35
CA LEU A 120 -2.30 1.14 11.70
C LEU A 120 -1.17 0.23 12.21
N GLY A 121 0.04 0.79 12.34
CA GLY A 121 1.21 0.07 12.84
C GLY A 121 1.00 -0.47 14.25
N SER A 122 0.43 0.34 15.15
CA SER A 122 0.09 -0.08 16.52
C SER A 122 -0.90 -1.25 16.51
N ALA A 123 -1.96 -1.17 15.69
CA ALA A 123 -2.97 -2.22 15.60
C ALA A 123 -2.42 -3.56 15.06
N LEU A 124 -1.41 -3.50 14.18
CA LEU A 124 -0.71 -4.67 13.63
C LEU A 124 0.32 -5.25 14.61
N VAL A 125 1.09 -4.41 15.30
CA VAL A 125 2.05 -4.84 16.34
C VAL A 125 1.32 -5.50 17.52
N GLN A 126 0.15 -4.99 17.91
CA GLN A 126 -0.71 -5.64 18.92
C GLN A 126 -1.16 -7.05 18.52
N ARG A 127 -1.20 -7.35 17.21
CA ARG A 127 -1.44 -8.71 16.67
C ARG A 127 -0.17 -9.55 16.57
N GLY A 128 0.96 -9.04 17.05
CA GLY A 128 2.26 -9.70 16.98
C GLY A 128 2.91 -9.65 15.60
N MET A 129 2.50 -8.73 14.72
CA MET A 129 3.08 -8.62 13.37
C MET A 129 4.30 -7.70 13.35
N ARG A 130 5.33 -8.13 12.62
CA ARG A 130 6.50 -7.32 12.27
C ARG A 130 6.27 -6.67 10.91
N ILE A 131 6.43 -5.35 10.85
CA ILE A 131 5.95 -4.52 9.75
C ILE A 131 7.14 -4.03 8.93
N ASN A 132 7.00 -4.03 7.61
CA ASN A 132 7.91 -3.37 6.69
C ASN A 132 7.20 -2.20 5.98
N PHE A 133 7.41 -0.96 6.41
CA PHE A 133 6.96 0.20 5.65
C PHE A 133 7.95 0.50 4.52
N ILE A 134 7.41 0.65 3.31
CA ILE A 134 8.18 0.86 2.09
C ILE A 134 7.70 2.16 1.45
N PHE A 135 8.61 3.13 1.32
CA PHE A 135 8.32 4.47 0.80
C PHE A 135 8.91 4.66 -0.60
N ASN A 136 8.40 5.60 -1.38
CA ASN A 136 8.95 5.89 -2.71
C ASN A 136 10.29 6.60 -2.72
N SER A 137 10.63 7.33 -1.65
CA SER A 137 11.83 8.15 -1.58
C SER A 137 12.57 7.98 -0.25
N VAL A 138 13.87 8.26 -0.28
CA VAL A 138 14.71 8.32 0.92
C VAL A 138 14.24 9.42 1.87
N VAL A 139 13.74 10.53 1.34
CA VAL A 139 13.25 11.67 2.11
C VAL A 139 12.02 11.26 2.93
N ASP A 140 11.04 10.61 2.30
CA ASP A 140 9.82 10.15 2.98
C ASP A 140 10.14 9.14 4.08
N MET A 141 11.01 8.16 3.78
CA MET A 141 11.46 7.18 4.76
C MET A 141 12.23 7.84 5.92
N ALA A 142 13.06 8.83 5.66
CA ALA A 142 13.80 9.55 6.70
C ALA A 142 12.86 10.38 7.59
N ASN A 143 11.84 11.00 7.00
CA ASN A 143 10.79 11.68 7.75
C ASN A 143 9.98 10.70 8.60
N ALA A 144 9.59 9.56 8.02
CA ALA A 144 8.89 8.51 8.75
C ALA A 144 9.70 7.99 9.95
N ARG A 145 11.01 7.79 9.79
CA ARG A 145 11.90 7.38 10.88
C ARG A 145 11.86 8.32 12.08
N ARG A 146 11.67 9.62 11.87
CA ARG A 146 11.60 10.62 12.94
C ARG A 146 10.23 10.66 13.63
N LEU A 147 9.19 10.22 12.94
CA LEU A 147 7.79 10.39 13.35
C LEU A 147 7.12 9.08 13.79
N ILE A 148 7.78 7.94 13.59
CA ILE A 148 7.31 6.67 14.11
C ILE A 148 7.41 6.66 15.62
N ARG A 149 6.33 6.19 16.26
CA ARG A 149 6.27 6.11 17.72
C ARG A 149 7.21 5.02 18.24
N GLU A 150 7.83 5.31 19.38
CA GLU A 150 8.80 4.43 20.04
C GLU A 150 8.20 3.05 20.41
N ASP A 151 6.90 2.98 20.71
CA ASP A 151 6.22 1.74 21.11
C ASP A 151 6.09 0.72 19.98
N ILE A 152 6.14 1.15 18.72
CA ILE A 152 6.09 0.25 17.56
C ILE A 152 7.43 0.11 16.84
N GLU A 153 8.40 1.00 17.12
CA GLU A 153 9.67 1.08 16.39
C GLU A 153 10.42 -0.25 16.33
N GLN A 154 10.47 -1.00 17.43
CA GLN A 154 11.18 -2.29 17.51
C GLN A 154 10.62 -3.37 16.58
N ASN A 155 9.35 -3.22 16.18
CA ASN A 155 8.64 -4.16 15.31
C ASN A 155 8.48 -3.62 13.88
N VAL A 156 9.03 -2.44 13.61
CA VAL A 156 8.88 -1.74 12.34
C VAL A 156 10.22 -1.61 11.64
N LYS A 157 10.26 -2.02 10.38
CA LYS A 157 11.36 -1.75 9.46
C LYS A 157 10.93 -0.72 8.43
N LEU A 158 11.83 0.20 8.12
CA LEU A 158 11.63 1.24 7.12
C LEU A 158 12.56 1.00 5.94
N ASN A 159 12.00 1.03 4.74
CA ASN A 159 12.72 0.82 3.51
C ASN A 159 12.27 1.79 2.43
N VAL A 160 13.12 1.93 1.41
CA VAL A 160 12.81 2.64 0.18
C VAL A 160 12.53 1.65 -0.93
N LEU A 161 11.50 1.89 -1.71
CA LEU A 161 11.13 1.14 -2.89
C LEU A 161 12.31 1.10 -3.87
N GLY A 162 12.73 -0.10 -4.27
CA GLY A 162 13.86 -0.33 -5.17
C GLY A 162 15.20 -0.59 -4.48
N VAL A 163 15.34 -0.25 -3.20
CA VAL A 163 16.56 -0.52 -2.41
C VAL A 163 16.29 -1.59 -1.34
N GLY A 164 15.12 -1.53 -0.71
CA GLY A 164 14.73 -2.45 0.35
C GLY A 164 14.27 -3.82 -0.17
N ALA A 165 14.36 -4.82 0.71
CA ALA A 165 13.82 -6.16 0.48
C ALA A 165 12.76 -6.49 1.54
N PHE A 166 11.74 -7.25 1.13
CA PHE A 166 10.83 -7.89 2.06
C PHE A 166 11.51 -9.14 2.62
N GLY A 167 12.21 -8.96 3.74
CA GLY A 167 13.01 -10.00 4.36
C GLY A 167 12.15 -11.15 4.92
N HIS A 168 12.82 -12.13 5.52
CA HIS A 168 12.20 -13.30 6.11
C HIS A 168 11.68 -13.07 7.54
N THR A 169 12.02 -11.93 8.12
CA THR A 169 11.70 -11.56 9.52
C THR A 169 10.55 -10.58 9.60
N GLU A 170 9.97 -10.17 8.50
CA GLU A 170 8.79 -9.31 8.50
C GLU A 170 7.56 -10.22 8.30
N ASP A 171 6.39 -9.77 8.68
CA ASP A 171 5.16 -10.55 8.51
C ASP A 171 4.27 -9.88 7.45
N ILE A 172 4.33 -8.54 7.36
CA ILE A 172 3.53 -7.71 6.46
C ILE A 172 4.37 -6.60 5.80
N ALA A 173 4.07 -6.28 4.54
CA ALA A 173 4.63 -5.11 3.86
C ALA A 173 3.54 -4.06 3.62
N ILE A 174 3.89 -2.80 3.85
CA ILE A 174 3.00 -1.65 3.65
C ILE A 174 3.70 -0.68 2.70
N LEU A 175 3.21 -0.59 1.48
CA LEU A 175 3.71 0.32 0.46
C LEU A 175 2.96 1.64 0.58
N VAL A 176 3.70 2.71 0.89
CA VAL A 176 3.14 4.04 1.15
C VAL A 176 3.23 4.89 -0.11
N CYS A 177 2.07 5.24 -0.65
CA CYS A 177 1.87 6.03 -1.87
C CYS A 177 2.66 5.53 -3.08
N PRO A 178 2.79 4.21 -3.36
CA PRO A 178 3.67 3.74 -4.43
C PRO A 178 3.29 4.39 -5.76
N CYS A 179 4.28 4.95 -6.47
CA CYS A 179 4.04 5.77 -7.66
C CYS A 179 5.05 5.48 -8.78
N ASN A 180 4.53 5.34 -10.00
CA ASN A 180 5.31 5.18 -11.23
C ASN A 180 5.46 6.48 -12.04
N GLU A 181 4.69 7.53 -11.73
CA GLU A 181 4.80 8.84 -12.38
C GLU A 181 6.12 9.54 -12.08
N GLY A 182 6.66 10.24 -13.08
CA GLY A 182 7.83 11.12 -12.93
C GLY A 182 9.16 10.38 -12.78
N ASN A 183 9.22 9.09 -13.14
CA ASN A 183 10.48 8.35 -13.19
C ASN A 183 10.68 7.79 -14.60
N GLU A 184 11.59 8.40 -15.36
CA GLU A 184 11.99 7.95 -16.71
C GLU A 184 12.63 6.55 -16.69
N ASN A 185 12.89 6.01 -15.49
CA ASN A 185 13.41 4.67 -15.29
C ASN A 185 12.28 3.70 -14.87
N LEU A 186 11.99 2.73 -15.75
CA LEU A 186 11.13 1.55 -15.54
C LEU A 186 11.38 0.78 -14.21
N GLY A 187 12.49 1.04 -13.52
CA GLY A 187 12.94 0.35 -12.31
C GLY A 187 12.02 0.46 -11.09
N ARG A 188 11.09 1.43 -11.01
CA ARG A 188 10.13 1.50 -9.88
C ARG A 188 8.99 0.50 -9.98
N ILE A 189 8.45 0.30 -11.19
CA ILE A 189 7.46 -0.74 -11.44
C ILE A 189 8.10 -2.10 -11.17
N GLU A 190 9.32 -2.33 -11.66
CA GLU A 190 10.11 -3.52 -11.33
C GLU A 190 10.33 -3.70 -9.82
N ALA A 191 10.52 -2.61 -9.07
CA ALA A 191 10.71 -2.70 -7.62
C ALA A 191 9.44 -3.12 -6.88
N VAL A 192 8.27 -2.59 -7.27
CA VAL A 192 6.98 -3.05 -6.75
C VAL A 192 6.76 -4.52 -7.10
N GLU A 193 7.00 -4.89 -8.36
CA GLU A 193 6.91 -6.28 -8.82
C GLU A 193 7.83 -7.21 -8.03
N ARG A 194 9.09 -6.80 -7.84
CA ARG A 194 10.01 -7.55 -7.00
C ARG A 194 9.44 -7.73 -5.61
N LEU A 195 8.80 -6.74 -4.98
CA LEU A 195 8.19 -6.97 -3.66
C LEU A 195 6.99 -7.93 -3.70
N LEU A 196 6.16 -7.84 -4.73
CA LEU A 196 4.97 -8.70 -4.88
C LEU A 196 5.34 -10.16 -5.21
N TYR A 197 6.40 -10.34 -5.99
CA TYR A 197 6.77 -11.64 -6.57
C TYR A 197 8.11 -12.19 -6.07
N SER A 198 8.86 -11.44 -5.26
CA SER A 198 10.01 -11.99 -4.52
C SER A 198 9.46 -12.94 -3.48
N GLY A 199 9.21 -14.16 -3.94
CA GLY A 199 9.33 -15.32 -3.08
C GLY A 199 10.72 -15.28 -2.41
N PRO A 200 10.87 -15.99 -1.30
CA PRO A 200 12.12 -15.99 -0.57
C PRO A 200 13.25 -16.49 -1.48
N PRO A 201 14.51 -16.10 -1.23
CA PRO A 201 15.62 -16.42 -2.11
C PRO A 201 15.58 -17.91 -2.50
N SER A 202 15.64 -18.19 -3.81
CA SER A 202 15.31 -19.54 -4.30
C SER A 202 16.25 -20.63 -3.80
N SER A 203 17.43 -20.25 -3.32
CA SER A 203 18.43 -21.09 -2.68
C SER A 203 18.12 -21.44 -1.23
N LEU A 204 17.16 -20.76 -0.59
CA LEU A 204 16.96 -20.84 0.86
C LEU A 204 15.65 -21.51 1.29
N VAL A 205 14.72 -21.83 0.38
CA VAL A 205 13.42 -22.34 0.85
C VAL A 205 12.73 -23.34 -0.07
N SER A 206 12.15 -24.36 0.56
CA SER A 206 11.36 -25.43 -0.04
C SER A 206 10.14 -24.89 -0.80
N ARG A 207 9.57 -25.69 -1.72
CA ARG A 207 8.34 -25.32 -2.45
C ARG A 207 7.18 -24.93 -1.51
N ARG A 208 7.09 -25.57 -0.33
CA ARG A 208 6.08 -25.28 0.69
C ARG A 208 6.19 -23.85 1.21
N CYS A 209 7.39 -23.43 1.59
CA CYS A 209 7.60 -22.09 2.10
C CYS A 209 7.41 -21.01 1.03
N ARG A 210 7.65 -21.30 -0.25
CA ARG A 210 7.33 -20.33 -1.32
C ARG A 210 5.84 -20.01 -1.38
N LYS A 211 4.97 -21.01 -1.16
CA LYS A 211 3.52 -20.81 -1.11
C LYS A 211 3.13 -19.93 0.08
N GLU A 212 3.71 -20.19 1.24
CA GLU A 212 3.49 -19.39 2.47
C GLU A 212 3.96 -17.94 2.30
N TYR A 213 5.09 -17.70 1.62
CA TYR A 213 5.59 -16.34 1.37
C TYR A 213 4.71 -15.53 0.42
N LEU A 214 4.17 -16.17 -0.63
CA LEU A 214 3.24 -15.49 -1.53
C LEU A 214 1.94 -15.09 -0.82
N GLN A 215 1.63 -15.71 0.32
CA GLN A 215 0.48 -15.39 1.16
C GLN A 215 0.78 -14.31 2.22
N ARG A 216 2.01 -13.78 2.31
CA ARG A 216 2.30 -12.69 3.26
C ARG A 216 1.51 -11.45 2.87
N PRO A 217 0.81 -10.79 3.81
CA PRO A 217 -0.01 -9.65 3.47
C PRO A 217 0.80 -8.48 2.91
N ILE A 218 0.20 -7.80 1.93
CA ILE A 218 0.73 -6.58 1.34
C ILE A 218 -0.41 -5.56 1.33
N ILE A 219 -0.16 -4.41 1.96
CA ILE A 219 -1.06 -3.27 1.98
C ILE A 219 -0.47 -2.19 1.07
N MET A 220 -1.29 -1.64 0.17
CA MET A 220 -0.97 -0.42 -0.57
C MET A 220 -1.82 0.71 -0.05
N ILE A 221 -1.19 1.84 0.26
CA ILE A 221 -1.86 3.08 0.69
C ILE A 221 -1.69 4.09 -0.43
N ASN A 222 -2.79 4.64 -0.95
CA ASN A 222 -2.82 5.62 -2.02
C ASN A 222 -1.90 5.27 -3.21
N PRO A 223 -2.00 4.05 -3.79
CA PRO A 223 -1.20 3.71 -4.95
C PRO A 223 -1.56 4.60 -6.14
N SER A 224 -0.54 5.11 -6.82
CA SER A 224 -0.62 5.86 -8.07
C SER A 224 0.18 5.09 -9.12
N LEU A 225 -0.34 3.93 -9.51
CA LEU A 225 0.30 2.98 -10.44
C LEU A 225 -0.62 2.75 -11.64
N GLU A 226 -0.09 2.92 -12.86
CA GLU A 226 -0.86 2.66 -14.09
C GLU A 226 -1.04 1.16 -14.35
N ALA A 227 0.04 0.38 -14.20
CA ALA A 227 0.03 -1.07 -14.31
C ALA A 227 1.24 -1.68 -13.56
N ILE A 228 1.09 -2.94 -13.15
CA ILE A 228 2.16 -3.76 -12.58
C ILE A 228 2.32 -4.95 -13.54
N HIS A 229 3.33 -4.93 -14.41
CA HIS A 229 3.51 -5.91 -15.47
C HIS A 229 4.75 -6.78 -15.20
N PRO A 230 4.60 -8.02 -14.71
CA PRO A 230 5.74 -8.81 -14.27
C PRO A 230 6.81 -8.82 -15.36
N HIS A 231 7.97 -8.22 -15.06
CA HIS A 231 9.13 -8.40 -15.90
C HIS A 231 9.44 -9.89 -15.94
N SER A 232 9.18 -10.51 -17.09
CA SER A 232 9.44 -11.93 -17.29
C SER A 232 10.94 -12.14 -17.21
N SER A 233 11.46 -12.46 -16.02
CA SER A 233 12.78 -13.04 -15.93
C SER A 233 12.77 -14.33 -16.73
N THR A 234 13.75 -14.52 -17.60
CA THR A 234 13.88 -15.61 -18.60
C THR A 234 13.77 -17.02 -18.02
N HIS A 235 13.73 -17.19 -16.68
CA HIS A 235 13.78 -18.48 -16.02
C HIS A 235 12.64 -18.77 -15.03
N LYS A 236 11.67 -17.86 -14.82
CA LYS A 236 10.49 -18.14 -13.98
C LYS A 236 9.24 -17.45 -14.53
N LYS A 237 8.24 -18.24 -14.95
CA LYS A 237 6.89 -17.74 -15.22
C LYS A 237 6.28 -17.29 -13.89
N VAL A 238 6.23 -15.98 -13.70
CA VAL A 238 5.49 -15.35 -12.60
C VAL A 238 4.09 -15.03 -13.12
N VAL A 239 3.05 -15.35 -12.34
CA VAL A 239 1.67 -15.01 -12.70
C VAL A 239 1.53 -13.48 -12.62
N PRO A 240 1.01 -12.80 -13.65
CA PRO A 240 0.75 -11.37 -13.58
C PRO A 240 -0.25 -11.07 -12.47
N MET A 241 -0.10 -9.88 -11.88
CA MET A 241 -0.90 -9.35 -10.80
C MET A 241 -1.33 -7.97 -11.21
N PHE A 242 -2.62 -7.73 -11.12
CA PHE A 242 -3.27 -6.49 -11.50
C PHE A 242 -3.70 -5.75 -10.24
N MET A 243 -3.96 -4.45 -10.35
CA MET A 243 -4.55 -3.68 -9.24
C MET A 243 -5.91 -4.25 -8.81
N SER A 244 -6.63 -4.94 -9.71
CA SER A 244 -7.86 -5.66 -9.41
C SER A 244 -7.68 -6.87 -8.48
N ASP A 245 -6.44 -7.36 -8.30
CA ASP A 245 -6.15 -8.44 -7.37
C ASP A 245 -6.02 -7.96 -5.91
N PHE A 246 -6.02 -6.64 -5.70
CA PHE A 246 -6.05 -6.04 -4.38
C PHE A 246 -7.48 -5.71 -3.99
N GLU A 247 -7.93 -6.29 -2.88
CA GLU A 247 -9.22 -5.96 -2.30
C GLU A 247 -9.16 -4.54 -1.72
N THR A 248 -10.13 -3.70 -2.08
CA THR A 248 -10.21 -2.35 -1.53
C THR A 248 -10.84 -2.41 -0.15
N ALA A 249 -10.01 -2.39 0.89
CA ALA A 249 -10.51 -2.44 2.26
C ALA A 249 -11.08 -1.10 2.70
N TYR A 250 -10.53 0.01 2.19
CA TYR A 250 -11.05 1.34 2.47
C TYR A 250 -10.81 2.28 1.29
N TYR A 251 -11.85 2.98 0.88
CA TYR A 251 -11.80 4.08 -0.06
C TYR A 251 -12.55 5.26 0.53
N LEU A 252 -11.93 6.43 0.50
CA LEU A 252 -12.58 7.67 0.88
C LEU A 252 -12.15 8.77 -0.08
N ASP A 253 -13.14 9.37 -0.73
CA ASP A 253 -12.99 10.63 -1.45
C ASP A 253 -14.02 11.61 -0.90
N PRO A 254 -13.61 12.58 -0.06
CA PRO A 254 -14.53 13.52 0.58
C PRO A 254 -15.01 14.64 -0.37
N HIS A 255 -14.39 14.76 -1.56
CA HIS A 255 -14.56 15.91 -2.44
C HIS A 255 -14.72 15.49 -3.91
N ILE A 256 -15.46 14.40 -4.17
CA ILE A 256 -15.84 14.07 -5.57
C ILE A 256 -16.56 15.24 -6.22
N MET A 257 -17.25 16.05 -5.42
CA MET A 257 -17.95 17.24 -5.87
C MET A 257 -17.63 18.40 -4.94
N ASP A 258 -16.77 19.32 -5.40
CA ASP A 258 -16.63 20.66 -4.82
C ASP A 258 -16.93 21.70 -5.92
N HIS A 259 -18.22 21.97 -6.14
CA HIS A 259 -18.62 23.02 -7.07
C HIS A 259 -18.36 24.39 -6.42
N HIS A 260 -17.17 24.94 -6.66
CA HIS A 260 -16.76 26.27 -6.21
C HIS A 260 -17.52 27.46 -6.84
N GLY A 261 -18.54 27.22 -7.68
CA GLY A 261 -19.12 28.26 -8.55
C GLY A 261 -20.56 28.71 -8.28
N GLY A 262 -21.35 28.05 -7.42
CA GLY A 262 -22.79 28.29 -7.30
C GLY A 262 -23.28 28.45 -5.87
N ARG A 263 -24.34 29.23 -5.64
CA ARG A 263 -24.88 29.64 -4.32
C ARG A 263 -25.44 28.52 -3.43
N GLY A 264 -25.12 27.25 -3.70
CA GLY A 264 -25.42 26.10 -2.85
C GLY A 264 -24.24 25.14 -2.85
N LYS A 265 -23.47 25.11 -1.77
CA LYS A 265 -22.33 24.20 -1.62
C LYS A 265 -22.82 22.81 -1.19
N HIS A 266 -23.33 22.03 -2.13
CA HIS A 266 -23.50 20.60 -1.89
C HIS A 266 -22.13 19.94 -2.01
N TYR A 267 -21.77 19.13 -1.02
CA TYR A 267 -20.56 18.31 -1.06
C TYR A 267 -20.99 16.85 -1.17
N ALA A 268 -20.41 16.13 -2.13
CA ALA A 268 -20.57 14.69 -2.19
C ALA A 268 -19.25 14.01 -1.86
N GLY A 269 -19.35 12.98 -1.03
CA GLY A 269 -18.25 12.09 -0.70
C GLY A 269 -18.57 10.66 -1.09
N LEU A 270 -17.55 9.93 -1.50
CA LEU A 270 -17.65 8.50 -1.80
C LEU A 270 -16.87 7.71 -0.77
N LEU A 271 -17.52 6.68 -0.24
CA LEU A 271 -16.97 5.79 0.76
C LEU A 271 -17.13 4.35 0.31
N LYS A 272 -16.09 3.55 0.50
CA LYS A 272 -16.18 2.09 0.54
C LYS A 272 -15.40 1.63 1.77
N ALA A 273 -16.02 0.79 2.59
CA ALA A 273 -15.45 0.35 3.86
C ALA A 273 -15.71 -1.14 4.07
N TYR A 274 -14.65 -1.93 4.18
CA TYR A 274 -14.72 -3.36 4.43
C TYR A 274 -15.32 -3.65 5.82
N PRO A 275 -16.14 -4.71 6.00
CA PRO A 275 -16.47 -5.78 5.04
C PRO A 275 -17.62 -5.47 4.08
N SER A 276 -18.17 -4.24 4.09
CA SER A 276 -19.16 -3.87 3.07
C SER A 276 -18.51 -3.92 1.69
N LYS A 277 -19.14 -4.66 0.77
CA LYS A 277 -18.74 -4.68 -0.63
C LYS A 277 -19.27 -3.46 -1.39
N ASP A 278 -20.27 -2.80 -0.83
CA ASP A 278 -20.95 -1.70 -1.48
C ASP A 278 -20.17 -0.40 -1.36
N TRP A 279 -20.17 0.32 -2.48
CA TRP A 279 -19.86 1.73 -2.56
C TRP A 279 -21.02 2.55 -2.05
N GLN A 280 -20.71 3.63 -1.35
CA GLN A 280 -21.68 4.52 -0.72
C GLN A 280 -21.41 5.95 -1.14
N LEU A 281 -22.41 6.60 -1.73
CA LEU A 281 -22.38 8.03 -2.03
C LEU A 281 -23.11 8.78 -0.93
N TRP A 282 -22.42 9.77 -0.37
CA TRP A 282 -22.88 10.56 0.74
C TRP A 282 -22.97 12.02 0.33
N LEU A 283 -24.11 12.65 0.59
CA LEU A 283 -24.36 14.06 0.31
C LEU A 283 -24.39 14.86 1.61
N ARG A 284 -23.60 15.93 1.68
CA ARG A 284 -23.69 16.95 2.72
C ARG A 284 -24.46 18.15 2.14
N PRO A 285 -25.73 18.37 2.54
CA PRO A 285 -26.53 19.46 2.00
C PRO A 285 -26.09 20.80 2.60
N GLY A 286 -25.48 21.68 1.80
CA GLY A 286 -25.19 23.08 2.17
C GLY A 286 -24.46 23.23 3.51
N ASN A 287 -25.00 24.11 4.37
CA ASN A 287 -24.45 24.44 5.70
C ASN A 287 -24.66 23.35 6.77
N ARG A 288 -25.20 22.18 6.42
CA ARG A 288 -25.35 21.09 7.40
C ARG A 288 -24.02 20.40 7.62
N GLU A 289 -23.70 20.08 8.87
CA GLU A 289 -22.49 19.34 9.21
C GLU A 289 -22.59 17.84 8.86
N GLU A 290 -23.81 17.32 8.68
CA GLU A 290 -24.05 15.89 8.55
C GLU A 290 -24.19 15.43 7.11
N PHE A 291 -23.39 14.43 6.74
CA PHE A 291 -23.55 13.66 5.52
C PHE A 291 -24.75 12.71 5.62
N LYS A 292 -25.49 12.60 4.52
CA LYS A 292 -26.60 11.65 4.35
C LYS A 292 -26.27 10.67 3.23
N LEU A 293 -26.44 9.38 3.50
CA LEU A 293 -26.30 8.34 2.49
C LEU A 293 -27.44 8.49 1.48
N ILE A 294 -27.11 8.67 0.20
CA ILE A 294 -28.08 8.88 -0.88
C ILE A 294 -28.07 7.75 -1.92
N TRP A 295 -26.97 6.98 -1.98
CA TRP A 295 -26.84 5.87 -2.91
C TRP A 295 -25.89 4.82 -2.36
N GLN A 296 -26.22 3.55 -2.57
CA GLN A 296 -25.42 2.40 -2.16
C GLN A 296 -25.55 1.27 -3.19
N ARG A 297 -24.44 0.83 -3.79
CA ARG A 297 -24.41 -0.30 -4.74
C ARG A 297 -23.08 -1.05 -4.70
N SER A 298 -23.05 -2.27 -5.21
CA SER A 298 -21.85 -3.13 -5.26
C SER A 298 -20.76 -2.64 -6.22
N GLN A 299 -21.14 -1.89 -7.26
CA GLN A 299 -20.21 -1.34 -8.24
C GLN A 299 -19.85 0.11 -7.91
N ARG A 300 -18.66 0.55 -8.31
CA ARG A 300 -18.26 1.96 -8.15
C ARG A 300 -19.17 2.82 -9.03
N PRO A 301 -19.70 3.96 -8.54
CA PRO A 301 -20.52 4.84 -9.37
C PRO A 301 -19.68 5.34 -10.55
N SER A 302 -20.26 5.27 -11.75
CA SER A 302 -19.72 5.89 -12.95
C SER A 302 -19.96 7.40 -12.93
N GLU A 303 -19.29 8.15 -13.79
CA GLU A 303 -19.57 9.58 -13.96
C GLU A 303 -21.04 9.84 -14.32
N ALA A 304 -21.65 8.96 -15.12
CA ALA A 304 -23.07 9.04 -15.45
C ALA A 304 -23.97 8.83 -14.22
N ASP A 305 -23.59 7.96 -13.27
CA ASP A 305 -24.32 7.79 -12.01
C ASP A 305 -24.22 9.02 -11.11
N LEU A 306 -23.11 9.77 -11.22
CA LEU A 306 -22.88 11.01 -10.46
C LEU A 306 -23.55 12.23 -11.11
N SER A 307 -23.79 12.20 -12.42
CA SER A 307 -24.33 13.31 -13.22
C SER A 307 -25.62 13.95 -12.67
N PRO A 308 -26.66 13.19 -12.24
CA PRO A 308 -27.87 13.80 -11.67
C PRO A 308 -27.59 14.64 -10.41
N PHE A 309 -26.62 14.21 -9.61
CA PHE A 309 -26.18 14.95 -8.43
C PHE A 309 -25.32 16.16 -8.82
N LEU A 310 -24.53 16.05 -9.90
CA LEU A 310 -23.69 17.14 -10.46
C LEU A 310 -24.54 18.27 -11.02
N ASN A 311 -25.67 17.94 -11.64
CA ASN A 311 -26.54 18.93 -12.27
C ASN A 311 -27.54 19.58 -11.28
N GLY A 312 -27.56 19.15 -10.02
CA GLY A 312 -28.53 19.62 -9.04
C GLY A 312 -29.97 19.22 -9.38
N GLU A 313 -30.15 18.11 -10.08
CA GLU A 313 -31.47 17.56 -10.43
C GLU A 313 -32.16 16.89 -9.22
N ILE A 314 -31.44 16.76 -8.09
CA ILE A 314 -31.85 16.12 -6.82
C ILE A 314 -31.42 17.02 -5.66
#